data_AF-A0A8I0DGI1-F1
#
_entry.id   AF-A0A8I0DGI1-F1
#
_cell.length_a   1.000
_cell.length_b   1.000
_cell.length_c   1.000
_cell.angle_alpha   90.00
_cell.angle_beta   90.00
_cell.angle_gamma   90.00
#
_symmetry.space_group_name_H-M   'P 1'
#
loop_
_entity.id
_entity.type
_entity.pdbx_description
1 polymer ?
#
loop_
_entity_poly.entity_id
_entity_poly.type
_entity_poly.pdbx_seq_one_letter_code
_entity_poly.pdbx_strand_id
1 'polypeptide(L)'
;MSTAITTIPNEITTTPEVIHSGDAAAVVIYASELLELWNLHLDKPLRAASPLFAARFETLIVELRCAAVRTERKISRLVSERQGGEA
;
A
#
# COMPACT_ATOMS: atom_id res chain seq x y z
N MET A 1 -21.08 -35.78 33.30
CA MET A 1 -20.47 -35.49 31.99
C MET A 1 -19.72 -34.18 32.11
N SER A 2 -18.39 -34.21 32.12
CA SER A 2 -17.56 -33.01 32.26
C SER A 2 -17.18 -32.49 30.88
N THR A 3 -17.61 -31.29 30.53
CA THR A 3 -17.16 -30.57 29.34
C THR A 3 -15.83 -29.89 29.65
N ALA A 4 -14.74 -30.38 29.05
CA ALA A 4 -13.47 -29.70 29.09
C ALA A 4 -13.57 -28.42 28.24
N ILE A 5 -13.33 -27.26 28.87
CA ILE A 5 -13.15 -25.99 28.17
C ILE A 5 -11.73 -25.98 27.63
N THR A 6 -11.57 -26.05 26.30
CA THR A 6 -10.30 -25.82 25.64
C THR A 6 -9.99 -24.33 25.66
N THR A 7 -9.07 -23.91 26.53
CA THR A 7 -8.46 -22.58 26.48
C THR A 7 -7.54 -22.51 25.26
N ILE A 8 -7.89 -21.72 24.25
CA ILE A 8 -6.99 -21.39 23.14
C ILE A 8 -6.00 -20.33 23.65
N PRO A 9 -4.68 -20.56 23.59
CA PRO A 9 -3.71 -19.53 23.95
C PRO A 9 -3.79 -18.37 22.95
N ASN A 10 -4.24 -17.22 23.44
CA ASN A 10 -4.30 -15.96 22.70
C ASN A 10 -2.94 -15.24 22.76
N GLU A 11 -1.87 -15.91 22.33
CA GLU A 11 -0.59 -15.26 22.10
C GLU A 11 -0.41 -15.05 20.60
N ILE A 12 -0.90 -13.91 20.11
CA ILE A 12 -0.39 -13.35 18.87
C ILE A 12 1.01 -12.83 19.21
N THR A 13 2.01 -13.71 19.11
CA THR A 13 3.40 -13.29 19.04
C THR A 13 3.57 -12.51 17.73
N THR A 14 3.34 -11.20 17.76
CA THR A 14 3.84 -10.31 16.70
C THR A 14 5.35 -10.34 16.78
N THR A 15 5.97 -11.27 16.03
CA THR A 15 7.35 -11.09 15.59
C THR A 15 7.45 -9.66 15.06
N PRO A 16 8.45 -8.85 15.47
CA PRO A 16 8.57 -7.50 14.95
C PRO A 16 8.64 -7.60 13.43
N GLU A 17 7.56 -7.17 12.77
CA GLU A 17 7.46 -7.17 11.33
C GLU A 17 8.63 -6.32 10.84
N VAL A 18 9.58 -6.97 10.16
CA VAL A 18 10.72 -6.27 9.59
C VAL A 18 10.13 -5.34 8.55
N ILE A 19 10.07 -4.05 8.87
CA ILE A 19 9.59 -3.04 7.94
C ILE A 19 10.65 -2.93 6.84
N HIS A 20 10.47 -3.69 5.76
CA HIS A 20 11.28 -3.55 4.56
C HIS A 20 10.91 -2.22 3.91
N SER A 21 11.71 -1.17 4.14
CA SER A 21 11.53 0.13 3.47
C SER A 21 11.49 0.01 1.94
N GLY A 22 12.11 -1.05 1.39
CA GLY A 22 12.07 -1.39 -0.03
C GLY A 22 10.67 -1.66 -0.58
N ASP A 23 9.76 -2.25 0.21
CA ASP A 23 8.42 -2.61 -0.28
C ASP A 23 7.58 -1.35 -0.51
N ALA A 24 7.66 -0.38 0.40
CA ALA A 24 6.94 0.88 0.26
C ALA A 24 7.44 1.70 -0.95
N ALA A 25 8.76 1.71 -1.16
CA ALA A 25 9.35 2.35 -2.34
C ALA A 25 8.94 1.65 -3.64
N ALA A 26 8.90 0.31 -3.65
CA ALA A 26 8.44 -0.46 -4.81
C ALA A 26 6.97 -0.16 -5.15
N VAL A 27 6.09 -0.04 -4.16
CA VAL A 27 4.68 0.32 -4.38
C VAL A 27 4.55 1.71 -5.01
N VAL A 28 5.40 2.67 -4.63
CA VAL A 28 5.43 4.01 -5.27
C VAL A 28 5.81 3.91 -6.75
N ILE A 29 6.78 3.06 -7.08
CA ILE A 29 7.22 2.82 -8.46
C ILE A 29 6.06 2.23 -9.26
N TYR A 30 5.50 1.10 -8.82
CA TYR A 30 4.41 0.43 -9.54
C TYR A 30 3.16 1.30 -9.69
N ALA A 31 2.80 2.09 -8.68
CA ALA A 31 1.67 3.02 -8.79
C ALA A 31 1.95 4.16 -9.77
N SER A 32 3.21 4.56 -9.94
CA SER A 32 3.61 5.57 -10.94
C SER A 32 3.63 4.98 -12.35
N GLU A 33 4.15 3.77 -12.53
CA GLU A 33 4.10 3.03 -13.79
C GLU A 33 2.65 2.77 -14.24
N LEU A 34 1.76 2.44 -13.31
CA LEU A 34 0.33 2.27 -13.62
C LEU A 34 -0.32 3.57 -14.12
N LEU A 35 0.02 4.72 -13.52
CA LEU A 35 -0.45 6.03 -13.98
C LEU A 35 0.10 6.38 -15.36
N GLU A 36 1.36 6.04 -15.63
CA GLU A 36 1.97 6.22 -16.95
C GLU A 36 1.27 5.36 -18.01
N LEU A 37 1.08 4.07 -17.75
CA LEU A 37 0.33 3.16 -18.61
C LEU A 37 -1.10 3.65 -18.88
N TRP A 38 -1.76 4.16 -17.84
CA TRP A 38 -3.08 4.78 -17.97
C TRP A 38 -3.06 5.92 -18.99
N ASN A 39 -2.15 6.88 -18.82
CA ASN A 39 -2.05 8.06 -19.68
C ASN A 39 -1.66 7.71 -21.12
N LEU A 40 -0.74 6.76 -21.30
CA LEU A 40 -0.22 6.39 -22.63
C LEU A 40 -1.21 5.53 -23.43
N HIS A 41 -1.96 4.64 -22.77
CA HIS A 41 -2.65 3.56 -23.47
C HIS A 41 -4.13 3.39 -23.12
N LEU A 42 -4.57 3.80 -21.92
CA LEU A 42 -5.89 3.40 -21.43
C LEU A 42 -6.91 4.55 -21.37
N ASP A 43 -6.49 5.79 -21.07
CA ASP A 43 -7.43 6.92 -20.89
C ASP A 43 -8.31 7.13 -22.12
N LYS A 44 -7.70 7.35 -23.29
CA LYS A 44 -8.44 7.63 -24.52
C LYS A 44 -9.44 6.53 -24.91
N PRO A 45 -9.06 5.24 -25.03
CA PRO A 45 -10.01 4.20 -25.41
C PRO A 45 -11.09 3.95 -24.35
N LEU A 46 -10.76 4.00 -23.05
CA LEU A 46 -11.75 3.79 -22.00
C LEU A 46 -12.72 4.96 -21.89
N ARG A 47 -12.25 6.19 -22.05
CA ARG A 47 -13.11 7.39 -22.04
C ARG A 47 -14.05 7.43 -23.24
N ALA A 48 -13.62 6.92 -24.40
CA ALA A 48 -14.47 6.74 -25.57
C ALA A 48 -15.57 5.68 -25.34
N ALA A 49 -15.26 4.59 -24.61
CA ALA A 49 -16.22 3.53 -24.30
C ALA A 49 -17.19 3.92 -23.16
N SER A 50 -16.68 4.54 -22.09
CA SER A 50 -17.48 5.00 -20.95
C SER A 50 -16.75 6.12 -20.18
N PRO A 51 -17.19 7.38 -20.34
CA PRO A 51 -16.57 8.51 -19.63
C PRO A 51 -16.64 8.39 -18.10
N LEU A 52 -17.73 7.83 -17.57
CA LEU A 52 -17.93 7.67 -16.13
C LEU A 52 -16.93 6.67 -15.53
N PHE A 53 -16.77 5.51 -16.16
CA PHE A 53 -15.85 4.48 -15.63
C PHE A 53 -14.39 4.87 -15.84
N ALA A 54 -14.06 5.56 -16.94
CA ALA A 54 -12.73 6.12 -17.16
C ALA A 54 -12.34 7.10 -16.04
N ALA A 55 -13.19 8.08 -15.73
CA ALA A 55 -12.93 9.06 -14.68
C ALA A 55 -12.80 8.42 -13.29
N ARG A 56 -13.61 7.41 -12.99
CA ARG A 56 -13.51 6.64 -11.73
C ARG A 56 -12.20 5.88 -11.64
N PHE A 57 -11.78 5.23 -12.73
CA PHE A 57 -10.56 4.42 -12.72
C PHE A 57 -9.31 5.31 -12.64
N GLU A 58 -9.28 6.42 -13.38
CA GLU A 58 -8.25 7.46 -13.25
C GLU A 58 -8.11 7.93 -11.80
N THR A 59 -9.25 8.24 -11.15
CA THR A 59 -9.27 8.67 -9.75
C THR A 59 -8.66 7.61 -8.83
N LEU A 60 -9.04 6.33 -8.99
CA LEU A 60 -8.49 5.23 -8.18
C LEU A 60 -6.97 5.10 -8.34
N ILE A 61 -6.45 5.25 -9.56
CA ILE A 61 -5.01 5.18 -9.83
C ILE A 61 -4.27 6.34 -9.14
N VAL A 62 -4.80 7.56 -9.24
CA VAL A 62 -4.21 8.75 -8.60
C VAL A 62 -4.24 8.62 -7.08
N GLU A 63 -5.36 8.20 -6.50
CA GLU A 63 -5.49 8.02 -5.05
C GLU A 63 -4.56 6.91 -4.53
N LEU A 64 -4.44 5.79 -5.24
CA LEU A 64 -3.48 4.73 -4.92
C LEU A 64 -2.05 5.26 -4.87
N ARG A 65 -1.64 6.01 -5.91
CA ARG A 65 -0.29 6.59 -5.97
C ARG A 65 -0.05 7.58 -4.83
N CYS A 66 -1.03 8.43 -4.53
CA CYS A 66 -0.97 9.37 -3.41
C CYS A 66 -0.84 8.64 -2.07
N ALA A 67 -1.61 7.57 -1.86
CA ALA A 67 -1.51 6.74 -0.66
C ALA A 67 -0.13 6.08 -0.56
N ALA A 68 0.38 5.50 -1.64
CA ALA A 68 1.71 4.89 -1.69
C ALA A 68 2.82 5.87 -1.28
N VAL A 69 2.82 7.09 -1.83
CA VAL A 69 3.80 8.12 -1.50
C VAL A 69 3.71 8.54 -0.03
N ARG A 70 2.51 8.69 0.52
CA ARG A 70 2.34 9.01 1.96
C ARG A 70 2.86 7.87 2.84
N THR A 71 2.60 6.63 2.46
CA THR A 71 3.04 5.43 3.17
C THR A 71 4.56 5.30 3.16
N GLU A 72 5.20 5.43 1.99
CA GLU A 72 6.66 5.41 1.86
C GLU A 72 7.30 6.48 2.75
N ARG A 73 6.82 7.73 2.68
CA ARG A 73 7.34 8.82 3.53
C ARG A 73 7.19 8.52 5.02
N LYS A 74 6.06 7.92 5.43
CA LYS A 74 5.83 7.57 6.83
C LYS A 74 6.76 6.45 7.29
N ILE A 75 6.92 5.40 6.49
CA ILE A 75 7.83 4.30 6.76
C ILE A 75 9.27 4.79 6.83
N SER A 76 9.72 5.57 5.86
CA SER A 76 11.07 6.14 5.83
C SER A 76 11.37 6.99 7.08
N ARG A 77 10.40 7.80 7.56
CA ARG A 77 10.54 8.51 8.83
C ARG A 77 10.66 7.57 10.04
N LEU A 78 9.81 6.57 10.14
CA LEU A 78 9.85 5.60 11.25
C LEU A 78 11.17 4.82 11.29
N VAL A 79 11.71 4.48 10.12
CA VAL A 79 13.02 3.83 9.99
C VAL A 79 14.14 4.76 10.45
N SER A 80 14.12 6.04 10.03
CA SER A 80 15.10 7.04 10.49
C SER A 80 15.01 7.31 12.00
N GLU A 81 13.81 7.41 12.56
CA GLU A 81 13.60 7.61 14.00
C GLU A 81 14.14 6.43 14.82
N ARG A 82 13.95 5.18 14.36
CA ARG A 82 14.55 4.00 15.00
C ARG A 82 16.08 4.02 14.94
N GLN A 83 16.66 4.38 13.80
CA GLN A 83 18.12 4.40 13.62
C GLN A 83 18.80 5.55 14.38
N GLY A 84 18.11 6.69 14.56
CA GLY A 84 18.62 7.84 15.30
C GLY A 84 18.47 7.74 16.82
N GLY A 85 17.72 6.75 17.35
CA GLY A 85 17.53 6.52 18.78
C GLY A 85 18.52 5.53 19.41
N GLU A 86 19.46 4.97 18.63
CA GLU A 86 20.53 4.08 19.09
C GLU A 86 21.87 4.79 19.35
N ALA A 87 21.88 6.13 19.38
CA ALA A 87 23.06 6.97 19.71
C ALA A 87 22.90 7.65 21.06
#